data_AF-A0A7J6AAR2-F1
#
_entry.id   AF-A0A7J6AAR2-F1
#
_cell.length_a   1.000
_cell.length_b   1.000
_cell.length_c   1.000
_cell.angle_alpha   90.00
_cell.angle_beta   90.00
_cell.angle_gamma   90.00
#
_symmetry.space_group_name_H-M   'P 1'
#
loop_
_entity.id
_entity.type
_entity.pdbx_description
1 polymer ?
#
loop_
_entity_poly.entity_id
_entity_poly.type
_entity_poly.pdbx_seq_one_letter_code
_entity_poly.pdbx_strand_id
1 'polypeptide(L)'
;GKGSGEIWIYDLYCRGSESTLNNCTSQGGHICDHVIDAGVICSGQNSRLTAGPHRCSGRVEVFHRRSWSTVCDADFDQQDAEVVCRELDCGIPVEVLGSAAFGRGEGQVTQGRGW
;
A
#
# COMPACT_ATOMS: atom_id res chain seq x y z
N GLY A 1 14.78 -3.54 -3.63
CA GLY A 1 15.65 -4.72 -3.80
C GLY A 1 16.39 -4.58 -5.10
N LYS A 2 17.46 -5.37 -5.33
CA LYS A 2 18.23 -5.29 -6.58
C LYS A 2 17.47 -5.91 -7.75
N GLY A 3 17.51 -5.26 -8.90
CA GLY A 3 17.03 -5.73 -10.19
C GLY A 3 18.10 -6.52 -10.95
N SER A 4 17.81 -6.77 -12.22
CA SER A 4 18.68 -7.46 -13.17
C SER A 4 18.41 -7.01 -14.59
N GLY A 5 19.44 -6.88 -15.43
CA GLY A 5 19.32 -6.51 -16.84
C GLY A 5 19.94 -5.15 -17.14
N GLU A 6 19.46 -4.50 -18.21
CA GLU A 6 19.93 -3.17 -18.58
C GLU A 6 19.32 -2.10 -17.68
N ILE A 7 20.11 -1.10 -17.30
CA ILE A 7 19.66 0.06 -16.54
C ILE A 7 19.36 1.18 -17.53
N TRP A 8 18.07 1.45 -17.72
CA TRP A 8 17.58 2.33 -18.78
C TRP A 8 17.58 3.82 -18.41
N ILE A 9 17.55 4.14 -17.11
CA ILE A 9 17.34 5.50 -16.62
C ILE A 9 18.24 5.75 -15.41
N TYR A 10 18.99 6.84 -15.46
CA TYR A 10 19.88 7.33 -14.40
C TYR A 10 19.93 8.86 -14.44
N ASP A 11 20.40 9.50 -13.36
CA ASP A 11 20.53 10.96 -13.25
C ASP A 11 19.26 11.74 -13.66
N LEU A 12 18.12 11.35 -13.09
CA LEU A 12 16.84 12.02 -13.32
C LEU A 12 16.73 13.32 -12.54
N TYR A 13 16.37 14.38 -13.25
CA TYR A 13 15.98 15.67 -12.73
C TYR A 13 14.53 15.95 -13.13
N CYS A 14 13.59 15.50 -12.29
CA CYS A 14 12.17 15.79 -12.44
C CYS A 14 11.80 17.10 -11.75
N ARG A 15 10.88 17.87 -12.33
CA ARG A 15 10.26 19.06 -11.73
C ARG A 15 9.10 18.70 -10.80
N GLY A 16 8.54 17.51 -10.96
CA GLY A 16 7.40 16.98 -10.19
C GLY A 16 6.04 17.18 -10.87
N SER A 17 5.99 17.80 -12.05
CA SER A 17 4.76 17.98 -12.84
C SER A 17 4.69 17.07 -14.06
N GLU A 18 5.73 16.27 -14.31
CA GLU A 18 5.80 15.30 -15.38
C GLU A 18 4.76 14.19 -15.18
N SER A 19 4.10 13.78 -16.27
CA SER A 19 3.12 12.68 -16.25
C SER A 19 3.75 11.29 -16.20
N THR A 20 5.01 11.15 -16.61
CA THR A 20 5.78 9.90 -16.60
C THR A 20 7.24 10.19 -16.31
N LEU A 21 7.98 9.22 -15.75
CA LEU A 21 9.42 9.37 -15.48
C LEU A 21 10.25 9.64 -16.74
N ASN A 22 9.82 9.16 -17.90
CA ASN A 22 10.50 9.38 -19.18
C ASN A 22 10.45 10.84 -19.65
N ASN A 23 9.55 11.65 -19.09
CA ASN A 23 9.45 13.08 -19.41
C ASN A 23 10.36 13.94 -18.53
N CYS A 24 11.04 13.35 -17.54
CA CYS A 24 12.02 14.06 -16.74
C CYS A 24 13.32 14.29 -17.54
N THR A 25 14.06 15.34 -17.18
CA THR A 25 15.36 15.58 -17.83
C THR A 25 16.40 14.62 -17.24
N SER A 26 17.17 13.95 -18.08
CA SER A 26 18.33 13.14 -17.65
C SER A 26 19.63 13.78 -18.13
N GLN A 27 20.60 13.95 -17.24
CA GLN A 27 21.93 14.41 -17.63
C GLN A 27 22.84 13.18 -17.73
N GLY A 28 23.07 12.70 -18.95
CA GLY A 28 23.94 11.54 -19.15
C GLY A 28 25.34 11.80 -18.59
N GLY A 29 25.81 10.96 -17.67
CA GLY A 29 27.15 11.10 -17.10
C GLY A 29 27.53 10.04 -16.06
N HIS A 30 26.57 9.47 -15.32
CA HIS A 30 26.85 8.44 -14.31
C HIS A 30 26.47 7.02 -14.78
N ILE A 31 27.32 6.03 -14.50
CA ILE A 31 26.99 4.62 -14.72
C ILE A 31 26.38 4.09 -13.41
N CYS A 32 25.10 3.72 -13.44
CA CYS A 32 24.46 3.04 -12.31
C CYS A 32 24.68 1.53 -12.39
N ASP A 33 24.63 0.87 -11.24
CA ASP A 33 24.60 -0.59 -11.13
C ASP A 33 23.42 -1.02 -10.22
N HIS A 34 23.02 -2.29 -10.27
CA HIS A 34 21.85 -2.78 -9.53
C HIS A 34 21.98 -2.78 -8.01
N VAL A 35 23.17 -2.53 -7.45
CA VAL A 35 23.36 -2.31 -6.02
C VAL A 35 22.65 -1.03 -5.56
N ILE A 36 22.45 -0.07 -6.46
CA ILE A 36 21.85 1.25 -6.17
C ILE A 36 20.49 1.48 -6.85
N ASP A 37 19.75 0.41 -7.17
CA ASP A 37 18.41 0.54 -7.74
C ASP A 37 17.47 1.35 -6.83
N ALA A 38 16.81 2.36 -7.41
CA ALA A 38 15.86 3.21 -6.71
C ALA A 38 14.56 2.45 -6.39
N GLY A 39 13.93 2.79 -5.26
CA GLY A 39 12.62 2.29 -4.86
C GLY A 39 11.74 3.40 -4.29
N VAL A 40 10.43 3.28 -4.47
CA VAL A 40 9.44 4.23 -3.94
C VAL A 40 8.41 3.49 -3.10
N ILE A 41 7.94 4.12 -2.04
CA ILE A 41 6.73 3.73 -1.31
C ILE A 41 5.70 4.82 -1.60
N CYS A 42 4.73 4.52 -2.46
CA CYS A 42 3.63 5.43 -2.73
C CYS A 42 2.61 5.37 -1.59
N SER A 43 1.79 6.41 -1.44
CA SER A 43 0.63 6.41 -0.53
C SER A 43 -0.52 5.52 -1.02
N GLY A 44 -0.42 4.98 -2.24
CA GLY A 44 -1.45 4.14 -2.83
C GLY A 44 -1.48 2.76 -2.18
N GLN A 45 -2.62 2.44 -1.56
CA GLN A 45 -2.92 1.25 -0.74
C GLN A 45 -2.55 1.42 0.73
N ASN A 46 -3.34 2.23 1.43
CA ASN A 46 -3.28 2.35 2.88
C ASN A 46 -3.94 1.17 3.60
N SER A 47 -4.45 0.15 2.91
CA SER A 47 -5.16 -0.98 3.50
C SER A 47 -4.60 -2.32 3.01
N ARG A 48 -4.70 -3.35 3.85
CA ARG A 48 -4.45 -4.76 3.49
C ARG A 48 -5.33 -5.68 4.32
N LEU A 49 -5.55 -6.89 3.80
CA LEU A 49 -6.19 -7.98 4.55
C LEU A 49 -5.13 -9.02 4.94
N THR A 50 -5.05 -9.33 6.23
CA THR A 50 -4.06 -10.28 6.78
C THR A 50 -4.72 -11.46 7.48
N ALA A 51 -3.99 -12.57 7.62
CA ALA A 51 -4.43 -13.77 8.36
C ALA A 51 -5.73 -14.44 7.85
N GLY A 52 -6.19 -14.12 6.64
CA GLY A 52 -7.26 -14.85 5.97
C GLY A 52 -6.75 -15.88 4.96
N PRO A 53 -7.64 -16.74 4.44
CA PRO A 53 -7.29 -17.81 3.51
C PRO A 53 -6.82 -17.33 2.13
N HIS A 54 -7.15 -16.10 1.72
CA HIS A 54 -6.74 -15.52 0.45
C HIS A 54 -6.65 -13.99 0.51
N ARG A 55 -6.11 -13.35 -0.56
CA ARG A 55 -5.88 -11.88 -0.64
C ARG A 55 -7.11 -11.00 -0.35
N CYS A 56 -8.32 -11.51 -0.57
CA CYS A 56 -9.59 -10.78 -0.38
C CYS A 56 -10.33 -11.14 0.92
N SER A 57 -9.64 -11.70 1.91
CA SER A 57 -10.23 -12.06 3.21
C SER A 57 -9.19 -11.87 4.30
N GLY A 58 -9.60 -11.37 5.46
CA GLY A 58 -8.69 -11.25 6.60
C GLY A 58 -9.04 -10.10 7.53
N ARG A 59 -8.16 -9.89 8.51
CA ARG A 59 -8.18 -8.71 9.37
C ARG A 59 -7.79 -7.48 8.55
N VAL A 60 -8.55 -6.41 8.69
CA VAL A 60 -8.24 -5.11 8.09
C VAL A 60 -7.09 -4.47 8.85
N GLU A 61 -6.00 -4.22 8.12
CA GLU A 61 -4.87 -3.43 8.61
C GLU A 61 -4.62 -2.26 7.68
N VAL A 62 -4.26 -1.14 8.28
CA VAL A 62 -4.10 0.13 7.60
C VAL A 62 -2.73 0.73 7.86
N PHE A 63 -2.09 1.24 6.82
CA PHE A 63 -0.77 1.85 6.89
C PHE A 63 -0.90 3.33 7.19
N HIS A 64 -0.47 3.74 8.38
CA HIS A 64 -0.55 5.11 8.85
C HIS A 64 0.69 5.46 9.67
N ARG A 65 1.21 6.69 9.53
CA ARG A 65 2.40 7.15 10.28
C ARG A 65 3.59 6.19 10.24
N ARG A 66 3.80 5.55 9.08
CA ARG A 66 4.88 4.60 8.81
C ARG A 66 4.77 3.27 9.58
N SER A 67 3.58 2.93 10.08
CA SER A 67 3.31 1.64 10.73
C SER A 67 1.96 1.05 10.30
N TRP A 68 1.84 -0.26 10.44
CA TRP A 68 0.56 -0.95 10.27
C TRP A 68 -0.23 -0.87 11.58
N SER A 69 -1.52 -0.54 11.47
CA SER A 69 -2.47 -0.49 12.58
C SER A 69 -3.69 -1.35 12.25
N THR A 70 -4.32 -1.94 13.26
CA THR A 70 -5.59 -2.66 13.10
C THR A 70 -6.77 -1.72 13.23
N VAL A 71 -7.90 -2.05 12.61
CA VAL A 71 -9.13 -1.27 12.73
C VAL A 71 -10.01 -1.83 13.85
N CYS A 72 -10.59 -0.95 14.67
CA CYS A 72 -11.56 -1.32 15.70
C CYS A 72 -12.88 -1.78 15.06
N ASP A 73 -13.48 -2.86 15.56
CA ASP A 73 -14.75 -3.40 15.06
C ASP A 73 -15.99 -2.63 15.55
N ALA A 74 -15.85 -1.78 16.57
CA ALA A 74 -16.98 -1.07 17.17
C ALA A 74 -17.74 -0.14 16.21
N ASP A 75 -17.05 0.43 15.22
CA ASP A 75 -17.61 1.33 14.21
C ASP A 75 -17.38 0.83 12.78
N PHE A 76 -16.72 -0.32 12.59
CA PHE A 76 -16.39 -0.82 11.25
C PHE A 76 -17.61 -1.53 10.66
N ASP A 77 -18.25 -0.92 9.67
CA ASP A 77 -19.49 -1.40 9.09
C ASP A 77 -19.35 -1.85 7.63
N GLN A 78 -20.50 -2.15 7.00
CA GLN A 78 -20.57 -2.58 5.62
C GLN A 78 -20.04 -1.50 4.65
N GLN A 79 -20.26 -0.21 4.94
CA GLN A 79 -19.79 0.88 4.07
C GLN A 79 -18.27 1.01 4.14
N ASP A 80 -17.68 0.82 5.32
CA ASP A 80 -16.22 0.77 5.46
C ASP A 80 -15.62 -0.43 4.71
N ALA A 81 -16.27 -1.58 4.80
CA ALA A 81 -15.87 -2.79 4.07
C ALA A 81 -15.93 -2.60 2.54
N GLU A 82 -16.90 -1.83 2.02
CA GLU A 82 -17.00 -1.51 0.60
C GLU A 82 -15.79 -0.70 0.11
N VAL A 83 -15.32 0.24 0.94
CA VAL A 83 -14.10 1.01 0.63
C VAL A 83 -12.89 0.09 0.57
N VAL A 84 -12.68 -0.75 1.59
CA VAL A 84 -11.53 -1.68 1.64
C VAL A 84 -11.55 -2.67 0.47
N CYS A 85 -12.69 -3.29 0.17
CA CYS A 85 -12.78 -4.25 -0.92
C CYS A 85 -12.58 -3.59 -2.30
N ARG A 86 -13.03 -2.35 -2.47
CA ARG A 86 -12.78 -1.57 -3.70
C ARG A 86 -11.32 -1.17 -3.84
N GLU A 87 -10.68 -0.70 -2.77
CA GLU A 87 -9.26 -0.34 -2.77
C GLU A 87 -8.38 -1.55 -3.15
N LEU A 88 -8.70 -2.73 -2.65
CA LEU A 88 -7.93 -3.97 -2.87
C LEU A 88 -8.28 -4.73 -4.16
N ASP A 89 -9.20 -4.18 -4.97
CA ASP A 89 -9.74 -4.81 -6.18
C ASP A 89 -10.27 -6.23 -5.90
N CYS A 90 -11.14 -6.33 -4.90
CA CYS A 90 -11.74 -7.57 -4.40
C CYS A 90 -13.26 -7.65 -4.64
N GLY A 91 -13.86 -6.67 -5.31
CA GLY A 91 -15.30 -6.61 -5.57
C GLY A 91 -16.10 -6.06 -4.39
N ILE A 92 -17.30 -6.59 -4.18
CA ILE A 92 -18.19 -6.18 -3.07
C ILE A 92 -17.93 -7.02 -1.80
N PRO A 93 -18.04 -6.43 -0.60
CA PRO A 93 -17.99 -7.18 0.65
C PRO A 93 -19.18 -8.12 0.80
N VAL A 94 -18.90 -9.39 1.11
CA VAL A 94 -19.91 -10.45 1.31
C VAL A 94 -20.29 -10.60 2.79
N GLU A 95 -19.35 -10.33 3.70
CA GLU A 95 -19.53 -10.49 5.14
C GLU A 95 -18.60 -9.53 5.90
N VAL A 96 -19.08 -8.95 7.01
CA VAL A 96 -18.28 -8.12 7.93
C VAL A 96 -18.13 -8.87 9.25
N LEU A 97 -16.89 -9.21 9.60
CA LEU A 97 -16.56 -9.99 10.79
C LEU A 97 -15.93 -9.10 11.87
N GLY A 98 -16.48 -9.16 13.08
CA GLY A 98 -15.96 -8.48 14.27
C GLY A 98 -15.16 -9.39 15.21
N SER A 99 -14.90 -8.91 16.42
CA SER A 99 -14.34 -9.67 17.55
C SER A 99 -13.06 -10.43 17.24
N ALA A 100 -12.21 -9.85 16.37
CA ALA A 100 -10.96 -10.44 15.93
C ALA A 100 -11.11 -11.85 15.33
N ALA A 101 -12.10 -12.08 14.46
CA ALA A 101 -12.35 -13.36 13.79
C ALA A 101 -11.09 -13.96 13.09
N PHE A 102 -10.20 -13.12 12.57
CA PHE A 102 -8.91 -13.52 11.98
C PHE A 102 -7.72 -13.39 12.95
N GLY A 103 -7.99 -13.44 14.25
CA GLY A 103 -7.01 -13.26 15.31
C GLY A 103 -6.64 -11.79 15.56
N ARG A 104 -6.02 -11.58 16.72
CA ARG A 104 -5.50 -10.26 17.15
C ARG A 104 -4.34 -9.84 16.23
N GLY A 105 -4.38 -8.59 15.76
CA GLY A 105 -3.23 -8.00 15.08
C GLY A 105 -2.22 -7.39 16.06
N GLU A 106 -1.03 -7.11 15.55
CA GLU A 106 0.03 -6.45 16.29
C GLU A 106 -0.01 -4.92 16.06
N GLY A 107 0.50 -4.15 17.01
CA GLY A 107 0.58 -2.70 16.89
C GLY A 107 -0.63 -1.95 17.44
N GLN A 108 -0.88 -0.77 16.90
CA GLN A 108 -1.91 0.16 17.38
C GLN A 108 -3.28 -0.18 16.78
N VAL A 109 -4.34 0.11 17.53
CA VAL A 109 -5.72 0.06 17.05
C VAL A 109 -6.14 1.48 16.68
N THR A 110 -6.70 1.67 15.49
CA THR A 110 -7.25 2.95 15.03
C THR A 110 -8.76 2.86 14.83
N GLN A 111 -9.45 4.00 14.97
CA GLN A 111 -10.89 4.12 14.71
C GLN A 111 -11.11 4.50 13.24
N GLY A 112 -12.11 3.91 12.58
CA GLY A 112 -12.35 4.06 11.14
C GLY A 112 -12.83 5.44 10.67
N ARG A 113 -13.22 6.33 11.60
CA ARG A 113 -13.75 7.66 11.27
C ARG A 113 -12.71 8.76 11.49
N GLY A 114 -11.94 9.06 10.44
CA GLY A 114 -11.01 10.19 10.42
C GLY A 114 -9.67 9.85 9.78
N TRP A 115 -9.71 9.44 8.51
CA TRP A 115 -8.57 9.55 7.60
C TRP A 115 -8.44 10.99 7.11
#